data_AF-A0A2J6PP34-F1
#
_entry.id   AF-A0A2J6PP34-F1
#
_cell.length_a   1.000
_cell.length_b   1.000
_cell.length_c   1.000
_cell.angle_alpha   90.00
_cell.angle_beta   90.00
_cell.angle_gamma   90.00
#
_symmetry.space_group_name_H-M   'P 1'
#
loop_
_entity.id
_entity.type
_entity.pdbx_description
1 polymer ?
#
loop_
_entity_poly.entity_id
_entity_poly.type
_entity_poly.pdbx_seq_one_letter_code
_entity_poly.pdbx_strand_id
1 'polypeptide(L)'
;PTYEAISYTWGDATKVRIITIGGKKVEITANAFQVISRRASYWEPKLIWIDSVCINQKDLEERSRQVQLMRELYRNASRVI
;
A
#
# COMPACT_ATOMS: atom_id res chain seq x y z
N PRO A 1 -11.14 -11.20 -4.82
CA PRO A 1 -10.25 -11.55 -3.70
C PRO A 1 -10.46 -10.55 -2.56
N THR A 2 -10.41 -10.99 -1.32
CA THR A 2 -10.68 -10.16 -0.13
C THR A 2 -9.40 -9.42 0.27
N TYR A 3 -9.42 -8.09 0.35
CA TYR A 3 -8.25 -7.27 0.72
C TYR A 3 -8.60 -6.13 1.68
N GLU A 4 -7.63 -5.77 2.52
CA GLU A 4 -7.69 -4.56 3.34
C GLU A 4 -7.10 -3.37 2.56
N ALA A 5 -7.77 -2.22 2.55
CA ALA A 5 -7.27 -0.99 1.95
C ALA A 5 -6.81 -0.03 3.04
N ILE A 6 -5.61 0.54 2.90
CA ILE A 6 -5.01 1.41 3.91
C ILE A 6 -4.55 2.71 3.24
N SER A 7 -5.08 3.84 3.69
CA SER A 7 -4.64 5.17 3.20
C SER A 7 -3.76 5.95 4.16
N TYR A 8 -3.76 5.61 5.44
CA TYR A 8 -3.11 6.44 6.47
C TYR A 8 -1.57 6.26 6.53
N THR A 9 -0.92 5.85 5.45
CA THR A 9 0.54 5.65 5.41
C THR A 9 1.33 6.88 4.97
N TRP A 10 0.66 8.03 4.80
CA TRP A 10 1.30 9.32 4.63
C TRP A 10 2.18 9.60 5.85
N GLY A 11 3.46 9.83 5.60
CA GLY A 11 4.46 10.02 6.63
C GLY A 11 5.70 10.65 6.01
N ASP A 12 6.73 10.85 6.82
CA ASP A 12 7.98 11.45 6.36
C ASP A 12 8.60 10.62 5.20
N ALA A 13 8.48 11.15 3.98
CA ALA A 13 8.95 10.51 2.76
C ALA A 13 10.48 10.37 2.72
N THR A 14 11.21 11.06 3.59
CA THR A 14 12.67 10.94 3.70
C THR A 14 13.09 9.65 4.43
N LYS A 15 12.19 9.05 5.22
CA LYS A 15 12.45 7.81 5.94
C LYS A 15 11.91 6.63 5.15
N VAL A 16 12.78 5.99 4.39
CA VAL A 16 12.44 4.81 3.57
C VAL A 16 12.89 3.50 4.21
N ARG A 17 12.23 2.42 3.80
CA ARG A 17 12.56 1.02 4.08
C ARG A 17 12.44 0.22 2.78
N ILE A 18 13.22 -0.84 2.65
CA ILE A 18 13.20 -1.71 1.47
C ILE A 18 12.37 -2.95 1.78
N ILE A 19 11.43 -3.26 0.89
CA ILE A 19 10.72 -4.55 0.87
C ILE A 19 10.96 -5.25 -0.47
N THR A 20 10.68 -6.55 -0.53
CA THR A 20 10.77 -7.33 -1.77
C THR A 20 9.36 -7.64 -2.26
N ILE A 21 9.02 -7.19 -3.48
CA ILE A 21 7.77 -7.50 -4.16
C ILE A 21 8.11 -8.20 -5.48
N GLY A 22 7.68 -9.45 -5.66
CA GLY A 22 7.94 -10.21 -6.88
C GLY A 22 9.43 -10.32 -7.24
N GLY A 23 10.31 -10.43 -6.23
CA GLY A 23 11.76 -10.49 -6.41
C GLY A 23 12.45 -9.13 -6.62
N LYS A 24 11.70 -8.03 -6.74
CA LYS A 24 12.24 -6.68 -6.89
C LYS A 24 12.28 -5.97 -5.54
N LYS A 25 13.37 -5.23 -5.29
CA LYS A 25 13.49 -4.35 -4.13
C LYS A 25 12.70 -3.06 -4.40
N VAL A 26 11.80 -2.72 -3.49
CA VAL A 26 10.95 -1.52 -3.57
C VAL A 26 11.14 -0.71 -2.30
N GLU A 27 11.40 0.57 -2.46
CA GLU A 27 11.47 1.52 -1.36
C GLU A 27 10.07 2.01 -1.00
N ILE A 28 9.72 1.90 0.28
CA ILE A 28 8.45 2.36 0.83
C ILE A 28 8.70 3.27 2.04
N THR A 29 7.71 4.09 2.41
CA THR A 29 7.81 4.92 3.61
C THR A 29 7.92 4.04 4.87
N ALA A 30 8.60 4.55 5.90
CA ALA A 30 8.72 3.86 7.18
C ALA A 30 7.35 3.57 7.81
N ASN A 31 6.35 4.42 7.56
CA ASN A 31 4.98 4.23 8.03
C ASN A 31 4.31 3.04 7.32
N ALA A 32 4.41 2.97 5.99
CA ALA A 32 3.92 1.83 5.22
C ALA A 32 4.59 0.52 5.66
N PHE A 33 5.90 0.54 5.92
CA PHE A 33 6.62 -0.62 6.44
C PHE A 33 6.06 -1.07 7.80
N GLN A 34 5.86 -0.15 8.75
CA GLN A 34 5.31 -0.49 10.06
C GLN A 34 3.90 -1.09 9.95
N VAL A 35 3.05 -0.54 9.08
CA VAL A 35 1.71 -1.07 8.85
C VAL A 35 1.78 -2.49 8.32
N ILE A 36 2.61 -2.75 7.29
CA ILE A 36 2.80 -4.10 6.74
C ILE A 36 3.33 -5.04 7.83
N SER A 37 4.35 -4.65 8.58
CA SER A 37 4.93 -5.49 9.64
C SER A 37 3.93 -5.83 10.74
N ARG A 38 3.06 -4.89 11.13
CA ARG A 38 2.01 -5.14 12.15
C ARG A 38 0.89 -6.04 11.64
N ARG A 39 0.67 -6.05 10.33
CA ARG A 39 -0.40 -6.82 9.68
C ARG A 39 0.08 -8.18 9.18
N ALA A 40 1.38 -8.34 8.99
CA ALA A 40 2.01 -9.59 8.63
C ALA A 40 1.66 -10.66 9.66
N SER A 41 1.14 -11.79 9.17
CA SER A 41 0.88 -12.98 9.99
C SER A 41 1.62 -14.14 9.35
N TYR A 42 2.26 -14.95 10.18
CA TYR A 42 2.92 -16.19 9.72
C TYR A 42 1.90 -17.24 9.29
N TRP A 43 0.71 -17.21 9.89
CA TRP A 43 -0.30 -18.26 9.76
C TRP A 43 -1.32 -17.99 8.66
N GLU A 44 -1.62 -16.71 8.41
CA GLU A 44 -2.67 -16.31 7.48
C GLU A 44 -2.13 -15.21 6.55
N PRO A 45 -1.92 -15.49 5.25
CA PRO A 45 -1.51 -14.47 4.31
C PRO A 45 -2.64 -13.45 4.14
N LYS A 46 -2.33 -12.17 4.31
CA LYS A 46 -3.28 -11.07 4.13
C LYS A 46 -2.95 -10.30 2.87
N LEU A 47 -3.97 -10.07 2.04
CA LEU A 47 -3.87 -9.17 0.90
C LEU A 47 -4.14 -7.74 1.39
N ILE A 48 -3.15 -6.88 1.23
CA ILE A 48 -3.20 -5.48 1.70
C ILE A 48 -2.92 -4.59 0.51
N TRP A 49 -3.78 -3.60 0.30
CA TRP A 49 -3.60 -2.54 -0.66
C TRP A 49 -3.24 -1.25 0.08
N ILE A 50 -2.11 -0.65 -0.26
CA ILE A 50 -1.62 0.59 0.35
C ILE A 50 -1.35 1.57 -0.79
N ASP A 51 -2.03 2.72 -0.82
CA ASP A 51 -1.90 3.66 -1.94
C ASP A 51 -0.45 4.09 -2.20
N SER A 52 0.32 4.36 -1.14
CA SER A 52 1.71 4.79 -1.23
C SER A 52 2.66 3.71 -1.75
N VAL A 53 2.22 2.45 -1.83
CA VAL A 53 3.01 1.30 -2.30
C VAL A 53 2.51 0.78 -3.64
N CYS A 54 1.19 0.70 -3.82
CA CYS A 54 0.56 0.15 -5.00
C CYS A 54 0.44 1.17 -6.16
N ILE A 55 0.52 2.47 -5.87
CA ILE A 55 0.48 3.53 -6.89
C ILE A 55 1.89 4.06 -7.10
N ASN A 56 2.32 4.13 -8.36
CA ASN A 56 3.57 4.81 -8.69
C ASN A 56 3.44 6.32 -8.48
N GLN A 57 3.91 6.81 -7.34
CA GLN A 57 3.80 8.22 -6.98
C GLN A 57 4.61 9.16 -7.91
N LYS A 58 5.56 8.62 -8.71
CA LYS A 58 6.37 9.39 -9.66
C LYS A 58 5.71 9.57 -11.02
N ASP A 59 4.73 8.75 -11.35
CA ASP A 59 3.97 8.84 -12.60
C ASP A 59 2.65 9.57 -12.32
N LEU A 60 2.55 10.82 -12.78
CA LEU A 60 1.37 11.65 -12.54
C LEU A 60 0.14 11.17 -13.31
N GLU A 61 0.30 10.56 -14.48
CA GLU A 61 -0.82 10.00 -15.24
C GLU A 61 -1.38 8.76 -14.56
N GLU A 62 -0.49 7.82 -14.18
CA GLU A 62 -0.88 6.63 -13.43
C GLU A 62 -1.54 7.03 -12.12
N ARG A 63 -0.90 7.92 -11.35
CA ARG A 63 -1.43 8.40 -10.08
C ARG A 63 -2.82 8.99 -10.23
N SER A 64 -3.03 9.83 -11.25
CA SER A 64 -4.36 10.45 -11.48
C SER A 64 -5.41 9.40 -11.80
N ARG A 65 -5.09 8.41 -12.65
CA ARG A 65 -5.99 7.28 -12.95
C ARG A 65 -6.28 6.45 -11.70
N GLN A 66 -5.26 6.13 -10.90
CA GLN A 66 -5.41 5.34 -9.68
C GLN A 66 -6.23 6.09 -8.62
N VAL A 67 -6.07 7.41 -8.48
CA VAL A 67 -6.87 8.25 -7.57
C VAL A 67 -8.35 8.23 -7.96
N GLN A 68 -8.68 8.22 -9.25
CA GLN A 68 -10.06 8.06 -9.70
C GLN A 68 -10.64 6.69 -9.33
N LEU A 69 -9.80 5.64 -9.37
CA LEU A 69 -10.18 4.27 -8.99
C LEU A 69 -10.23 4.04 -7.48
N MET A 70 -9.58 4.88 -6.66
CA MET A 70 -9.55 4.73 -5.20
C MET A 70 -10.96 4.58 -4.63
N ARG A 71 -11.93 5.37 -5.08
CA ARG A 71 -13.33 5.26 -4.60
C ARG A 71 -13.88 3.83 -4.73
N GLU A 72 -13.62 3.17 -5.85
CA GLU A 72 -14.09 1.80 -6.08
C GLU A 72 -13.26 0.79 -5.29
N LEU A 73 -11.94 0.98 -5.20
CA LEU A 73 -11.06 0.13 -4.41
C LEU A 73 -11.45 0.13 -2.92
N TYR A 74 -11.61 1.31 -2.31
CA TYR A 74 -12.04 1.40 -0.92
C TYR A 74 -13.44 0.82 -0.70
N ARG A 75 -14.35 0.99 -1.67
CA ARG A 75 -15.70 0.41 -1.59
C ARG A 75 -15.67 -1.12 -1.62
N ASN A 76 -14.77 -1.71 -2.42
CA ASN A 76 -14.66 -3.16 -2.59
C ASN A 76 -13.70 -3.82 -1.59
N ALA A 77 -12.99 -3.03 -0.78
CA ALA A 77 -12.14 -3.54 0.28
C ALA A 77 -13.00 -4.18 1.39
N SER A 78 -12.55 -5.30 1.95
CA SER A 78 -13.22 -5.92 3.09
C SER A 78 -13.13 -5.07 4.36
N ARG A 79 -12.10 -4.23 4.43
CA ARG A 79 -11.85 -3.32 5.52
C ARG A 79 -11.04 -2.13 5.02
N VAL A 80 -11.44 -0.94 5.43
CA VAL A 80 -10.70 0.31 5.18
C VAL A 80 -10.08 0.79 6.48
N ILE A 81 -8.81 1.22 6.43
CA ILE A 81 -8.02 1.70 7.57
C ILE A 81 -7.37 3.04 7.26
#